data_AF-A0A9E4MC36-F1
#
_entry.id   AF-A0A9E4MC36-F1
#
_cell.length_a   1.000
_cell.length_b   1.000
_cell.length_c   1.000
_cell.angle_alpha   90.00
_cell.angle_beta   90.00
_cell.angle_gamma   90.00
#
_symmetry.space_group_name_H-M   'P 1'
#
loop_
_entity.id
_entity.type
_entity.pdbx_description
1 polymer ?
#
loop_
_entity_poly.entity_id
_entity_poly.type
_entity_poly.pdbx_seq_one_letter_code
_entity_poly.pdbx_strand_id
1 'polypeptide(L)'
;MAFHDETLEAQISQWRTYLRRRPAIRTSDVEELEGHLRDQVTALIESGLAAEEAFLVAVKRMGNLDAVSREFAREHSDRLWKQLVVAPDAADETTGAARAETLVVVGLAAAAALAIKLPELFGYPPLVNVDEELLPFYFRNMSFFVLPFVAAYFAWKRRLDRVGCLRLALAFSVAALVINVFPFTPDGHTTVLAALHLPIALWLAVGVAYAGGRWRDGGGR
;
A
#
# COMPACT_ATOMS: atom_id res chain seq x y z
N MET A 1 32.25 15.00 28.85
CA MET A 1 30.90 15.14 29.42
C MET A 1 30.19 16.39 28.92
N ALA A 2 30.82 17.58 28.91
CA ALA A 2 30.21 18.85 28.45
C ALA A 2 29.66 18.85 27.00
N PHE A 3 30.37 18.28 26.03
CA PHE A 3 29.94 18.29 24.63
C PHE A 3 28.63 17.53 24.35
N HIS A 4 28.30 16.49 25.13
CA HIS A 4 27.07 15.71 24.92
C HIS A 4 25.84 16.45 25.46
N ASP A 5 26.05 17.24 26.52
CA ASP A 5 25.02 18.05 27.16
C ASP A 5 24.65 19.25 26.28
N GLU A 6 25.64 19.90 25.64
CA GLU A 6 25.42 20.96 24.66
C GLU A 6 24.61 20.49 23.44
N THR A 7 24.90 19.27 22.94
CA THR A 7 24.14 18.70 21.82
C THR A 7 22.70 18.34 22.19
N LEU A 8 22.48 17.85 23.42
CA LEU A 8 21.15 17.50 23.92
C LEU A 8 20.29 18.76 24.13
N GLU A 9 20.84 19.81 24.73
CA GLU A 9 20.12 21.06 24.95
C GLU A 9 19.78 21.75 23.61
N ALA A 10 20.67 21.67 22.60
CA ALA A 10 20.36 22.12 21.24
C ALA A 10 19.17 21.34 20.63
N GLN A 11 19.12 20.02 20.78
CA GLN A 11 18.03 19.18 20.29
C GLN A 11 16.70 19.46 21.01
N ILE A 12 16.73 19.65 22.34
CA ILE A 12 15.56 20.05 23.15
C ILE A 12 15.05 21.43 22.71
N SER A 13 15.96 22.39 22.47
CA SER A 13 15.58 23.73 22.03
C SER A 13 14.87 23.73 20.67
N GLN A 14 15.35 22.92 19.71
CA GLN A 14 14.76 22.77 18.38
C GLN A 14 13.38 22.12 18.46
N TRP A 15 13.24 21.08 19.29
CA TRP A 15 11.97 20.40 19.55
C TRP A 15 10.94 21.34 20.20
N ARG A 16 11.36 22.16 21.17
CA ARG A 16 10.51 23.18 21.80
C ARG A 16 10.02 24.22 20.79
N THR A 17 10.89 24.71 19.92
CA THR A 17 10.51 25.63 18.84
C THR A 17 9.54 24.99 17.87
N TYR A 18 9.70 23.71 17.56
CA TYR A 18 8.78 22.96 16.71
C TYR A 18 7.37 22.84 17.33
N LEU A 19 7.28 22.52 18.63
CA LEU A 19 5.99 22.40 19.32
C LEU A 19 5.27 23.75 19.47
N ARG A 20 6.01 24.83 19.77
CA ARG A 20 5.44 26.19 19.88
C ARG A 20 4.88 26.74 18.57
N ARG A 21 5.31 26.22 17.42
CA ARG A 21 4.76 26.59 16.10
C ARG A 21 3.38 25.99 15.81
N ARG A 22 2.87 25.06 16.65
CA ARG A 22 1.56 24.43 16.47
C ARG A 22 0.49 25.20 17.28
N PRO A 23 -0.56 25.76 16.64
CA PRO A 23 -1.58 26.60 17.29
C PRO A 23 -2.43 25.90 18.37
N ALA A 24 -2.34 24.57 18.47
CA ALA A 24 -3.16 23.74 19.35
C ALA A 24 -2.53 23.42 20.71
N ILE A 25 -1.27 23.81 20.96
CA ILE A 25 -0.54 23.47 22.19
C ILE A 25 -0.29 24.76 22.99
N ARG A 26 -0.76 24.83 24.24
CA ARG A 26 -0.52 25.99 25.10
C ARG A 26 0.94 26.02 25.53
N THR A 27 1.48 27.20 25.82
CA THR A 27 2.85 27.37 26.29
C THR A 27 3.15 26.63 27.59
N SER A 28 2.14 26.48 28.47
CA SER A 28 2.22 25.67 29.70
C SER A 28 2.46 24.19 29.40
N ASP A 29 1.78 23.66 28.38
CA ASP A 29 1.81 22.24 28.05
C ASP A 29 3.17 21.87 27.43
N VAL A 30 3.82 22.83 26.75
CA VAL A 30 5.18 22.65 26.22
C VAL A 30 6.22 22.53 27.34
N GLU A 31 6.07 23.29 28.42
CA GLU A 31 7.00 23.23 29.57
C GLU A 31 6.83 21.93 30.36
N GLU A 32 5.60 21.45 30.52
CA GLU A 32 5.32 20.14 31.15
C GLU A 32 5.88 18.99 30.32
N LEU A 33 5.69 19.02 28.99
CA LEU A 33 6.25 18.02 28.08
C LEU A 33 7.79 18.06 28.07
N GLU A 34 8.40 19.24 28.15
CA GLU A 34 9.86 19.35 28.26
C GLU A 34 10.38 18.70 29.55
N GLY A 35 9.71 18.91 30.68
CA GLY A 35 10.04 18.24 31.94
C GLY A 35 10.00 16.72 31.79
N HIS A 36 8.92 16.19 31.24
CA HIS A 36 8.78 14.74 31.04
C HIS A 36 9.82 14.17 30.06
N LEU A 37 10.20 14.93 29.03
CA LEU A 37 11.25 14.54 28.09
C LEU A 37 12.60 14.40 28.79
N ARG A 38 12.99 15.40 29.61
CA ARG A 38 14.26 15.41 30.33
C ARG A 38 14.34 14.23 31.31
N ASP A 39 13.25 13.92 32.01
CA ASP A 39 13.18 12.79 32.94
C ASP A 39 13.38 11.45 32.21
N GLN A 40 12.72 11.26 31.05
CA GLN A 40 12.88 10.03 30.26
C GLN A 40 14.27 9.89 29.66
N VAL A 41 14.87 10.98 29.17
CA VAL A 41 16.24 10.97 28.64
C VAL A 41 17.23 10.58 29.75
N THR A 42 17.07 11.16 30.94
CA THR A 42 17.92 10.84 32.10
C THR A 42 17.84 9.36 32.45
N ALA A 43 16.63 8.81 32.57
CA ALA A 43 16.43 7.39 32.86
C ALA A 43 17.03 6.45 31.79
N LEU A 44 17.00 6.85 30.51
CA LEU A 44 17.58 6.07 29.42
C LEU A 44 19.11 6.14 29.42
N ILE A 45 19.69 7.31 29.72
CA ILE A 45 21.14 7.45 29.88
C ILE A 45 21.64 6.61 31.06
N GLU A 46 20.92 6.61 32.18
CA GLU A 46 21.24 5.76 33.34
C GLU A 46 21.16 4.26 33.01
N SER A 47 20.33 3.87 32.04
CA SER A 47 20.27 2.50 31.52
C SER A 47 21.39 2.15 30.53
N GLY A 48 22.29 3.09 30.24
CA GLY A 48 23.47 2.90 29.39
C GLY A 48 23.29 3.30 27.92
N LEU A 49 22.20 3.98 27.54
CA LEU A 49 22.04 4.53 26.19
C LEU A 49 22.87 5.80 25.99
N ALA A 50 23.33 6.01 24.75
CA ALA A 50 23.91 7.29 24.36
C ALA A 50 22.85 8.42 24.43
N ALA A 51 23.26 9.64 24.76
CA ALA A 51 22.35 10.78 24.95
C ALA A 51 21.47 11.07 23.73
N GLU A 52 22.01 10.95 22.52
CA GLU A 52 21.27 11.15 21.27
C GLU A 52 20.21 10.05 21.04
N GLU A 53 20.55 8.79 21.31
CA GLU A 53 19.61 7.67 21.20
C GLU A 53 18.52 7.75 22.28
N ALA A 54 18.90 8.12 23.50
CA ALA A 54 17.97 8.35 24.61
C ALA A 54 16.96 9.44 24.26
N PHE A 55 17.39 10.55 23.65
CA PHE A 55 16.51 11.62 23.18
C PHE A 55 15.52 11.12 22.11
N LEU A 56 15.98 10.41 21.07
CA LEU A 56 15.11 9.89 20.02
C LEU A 56 14.08 8.89 20.56
N VAL A 57 14.49 8.02 21.50
CA VAL A 57 13.59 7.06 22.14
C VAL A 57 12.58 7.74 23.05
N ALA A 58 13.00 8.76 23.82
CA ALA A 58 12.11 9.53 24.70
C ALA A 58 11.07 10.32 23.88
N VAL A 59 11.49 11.03 22.83
CA VAL A 59 10.57 11.74 21.90
C VAL A 59 9.57 10.76 21.26
N LYS A 60 10.02 9.56 20.86
CA LYS A 60 9.14 8.53 20.31
C LYS A 60 8.15 7.98 21.34
N ARG A 61 8.57 7.79 22.59
CA ARG A 61 7.71 7.31 23.68
C ARG A 61 6.67 8.36 24.09
N MET A 62 7.06 9.62 24.15
CA MET A 62 6.15 10.75 24.37
C MET A 62 5.17 10.96 23.21
N GLY A 63 5.62 10.70 21.97
CA GLY A 63 4.81 10.82 20.76
C GLY A 63 3.82 9.68 20.51
N ASN A 64 3.66 8.71 21.43
CA ASN A 64 2.91 7.48 21.19
C ASN A 64 1.63 7.30 22.04
N LEU A 65 0.84 8.34 22.38
CA LEU A 65 -0.52 8.14 22.91
C LEU A 65 -1.48 9.35 22.73
N ASP A 66 -2.41 9.20 21.79
CA ASP A 66 -3.85 9.09 22.10
C ASP A 66 -4.72 10.25 22.62
N ALA A 67 -4.20 11.45 22.87
CA ALA A 67 -5.05 12.63 23.09
C ALA A 67 -5.40 13.34 21.77
N VAL A 68 -4.36 13.70 21.00
CA VAL A 68 -4.51 14.40 19.71
C VAL A 68 -5.02 13.46 18.62
N SER A 69 -4.67 12.16 18.63
CA SER A 69 -5.12 11.23 17.58
C SER A 69 -6.64 11.01 17.58
N ARG A 70 -7.33 11.25 18.71
CA ARG A 70 -8.78 11.09 18.85
C ARG A 70 -9.55 12.36 18.45
N GLU A 71 -9.02 13.54 18.78
CA GLU A 71 -9.58 14.82 18.32
C GLU A 71 -9.27 15.09 16.84
N PHE A 72 -8.07 14.75 16.38
CA PHE A 72 -7.67 14.90 14.97
C PHE A 72 -8.41 13.93 14.04
N ALA A 73 -8.69 12.70 14.48
CA ALA A 73 -9.55 11.78 13.74
C ALA A 73 -11.03 12.24 13.70
N ARG A 74 -11.51 13.05 14.66
CA ARG A 74 -12.88 13.57 14.64
C ARG A 74 -13.03 14.85 13.84
N GLU A 75 -12.09 15.78 13.93
CA GLU A 75 -12.19 17.07 13.24
C GLU A 75 -11.52 17.10 11.85
N HIS A 76 -10.48 16.28 11.62
CA HIS A 76 -9.66 16.37 10.41
C HIS A 76 -9.96 15.31 9.35
N SER A 77 -10.78 14.29 9.66
CA SER A 77 -11.15 13.24 8.70
C SER A 77 -11.79 13.81 7.45
N ASP A 78 -12.71 14.79 7.56
CA ASP A 78 -13.42 15.33 6.39
C ASP A 78 -12.55 16.24 5.51
N ARG A 79 -11.55 16.93 6.10
CA ARG A 79 -10.63 17.79 5.35
C ARG A 79 -9.47 17.02 4.75
N LEU A 80 -8.90 16.05 5.47
CA LEU A 80 -7.90 15.14 4.92
C LEU A 80 -8.50 14.26 3.83
N TRP A 81 -9.75 13.78 3.94
CA TRP A 81 -10.42 13.09 2.84
C TRP A 81 -10.58 14.00 1.62
N LYS A 82 -11.04 15.25 1.79
CA LYS A 82 -11.17 16.19 0.67
C LYS A 82 -9.82 16.56 0.04
N GLN A 83 -8.76 16.62 0.84
CA GLN A 83 -7.40 16.98 0.40
C GLN A 83 -6.59 15.78 -0.13
N LEU A 84 -6.91 14.54 0.30
CA LEU A 84 -6.36 13.31 -0.28
C LEU A 84 -7.09 12.89 -1.56
N VAL A 85 -8.39 13.15 -1.66
CA VAL A 85 -9.17 12.90 -2.90
C VAL A 85 -8.93 13.99 -3.94
N VAL A 86 -8.57 15.20 -3.51
CA VAL A 86 -8.19 16.31 -4.41
C VAL A 86 -6.86 16.88 -3.93
N ALA A 87 -5.74 16.34 -4.43
CA ALA A 87 -4.41 16.88 -4.15
C ALA A 87 -4.17 18.18 -4.94
N PRO A 88 -3.87 19.32 -4.28
CA PRO A 88 -3.34 20.51 -4.94
C PRO A 88 -1.92 20.78 -4.40
N ASP A 89 -0.88 20.40 -5.14
CA ASP A 89 0.33 21.22 -5.36
C ASP A 89 1.47 20.39 -5.96
N ALA A 90 1.45 20.33 -7.29
CA ALA A 90 2.64 20.38 -8.15
C ALA A 90 2.16 20.63 -9.59
N ALA A 91 1.43 21.73 -9.77
CA ALA A 91 0.45 21.89 -10.84
C ALA A 91 0.97 21.89 -12.30
N ASP A 92 2.28 21.90 -12.56
CA ASP A 92 2.80 21.85 -13.94
C ASP A 92 3.55 20.55 -14.30
N GLU A 93 4.40 19.98 -13.44
CA GLU A 93 5.09 18.72 -13.76
C GLU A 93 4.29 17.45 -13.38
N THR A 94 3.46 17.52 -12.32
CA THR A 94 2.65 16.35 -11.91
C THR A 94 1.38 16.17 -12.72
N THR A 95 0.87 17.23 -13.36
CA THR A 95 -0.32 17.14 -14.20
C THR A 95 -0.10 16.20 -15.39
N GLY A 96 1.09 16.24 -16.01
CA GLY A 96 1.44 15.34 -17.11
C GLY A 96 1.55 13.87 -16.67
N ALA A 97 2.29 13.62 -15.59
CA ALA A 97 2.46 12.27 -15.05
C ALA A 97 1.16 11.67 -14.52
N ALA A 98 0.34 12.46 -13.81
CA ALA A 98 -0.96 12.05 -13.29
C ALA A 98 -1.98 11.82 -14.42
N ARG A 99 -2.00 12.67 -15.46
CA ARG A 99 -2.84 12.44 -16.65
C ARG A 99 -2.42 11.17 -17.39
N ALA A 100 -1.12 10.94 -17.57
CA ALA A 100 -0.61 9.73 -18.20
C ALA A 100 -0.99 8.48 -17.39
N GLU A 101 -0.89 8.54 -16.07
CA GLU A 101 -1.33 7.47 -15.17
C GLU A 101 -2.83 7.22 -15.27
N THR A 102 -3.67 8.26 -15.25
CA THR A 102 -5.12 8.14 -15.45
C THR A 102 -5.44 7.51 -16.80
N LEU A 103 -4.77 7.93 -17.89
CA LEU A 103 -4.95 7.34 -19.21
C LEU A 103 -4.56 5.86 -19.25
N VAL A 104 -3.46 5.48 -18.58
CA VAL A 104 -3.04 4.08 -18.46
C VAL A 104 -4.08 3.27 -17.70
N VAL A 105 -4.58 3.77 -16.56
CA VAL A 105 -5.62 3.09 -15.76
C VAL A 105 -6.91 2.93 -16.57
N VAL A 106 -7.37 3.99 -17.24
CA VAL A 106 -8.56 3.95 -18.10
C VAL A 106 -8.35 2.97 -19.26
N GLY A 107 -7.17 2.97 -19.89
CA GLY A 107 -6.83 2.04 -20.96
C GLY A 107 -6.82 0.58 -20.48
N LEU A 108 -6.26 0.30 -19.30
CA LEU A 108 -6.26 -1.03 -18.71
C LEU A 108 -7.66 -1.48 -18.27
N ALA A 109 -8.48 -0.57 -17.75
CA ALA A 109 -9.87 -0.86 -17.41
C ALA A 109 -10.70 -1.17 -18.67
N ALA A 110 -10.52 -0.40 -19.75
CA ALA A 110 -11.15 -0.66 -21.04
C ALA A 110 -10.68 -1.99 -21.62
N ALA A 111 -9.40 -2.32 -21.51
CA ALA A 111 -8.85 -3.59 -21.95
C ALA A 111 -9.39 -4.78 -21.12
N ALA A 112 -9.57 -4.63 -19.81
CA ALA A 112 -10.23 -5.62 -18.97
C ALA A 112 -11.69 -5.83 -19.37
N ALA A 113 -12.44 -4.76 -19.63
CA ALA A 113 -13.81 -4.85 -20.13
C ALA A 113 -13.88 -5.55 -21.50
N LEU A 114 -12.93 -5.27 -22.39
CA LEU A 114 -12.81 -5.97 -23.67
C LEU A 114 -12.45 -7.44 -23.49
N ALA A 115 -11.58 -7.77 -22.53
CA ALA A 115 -11.21 -9.16 -22.22
C ALA A 115 -12.42 -9.98 -21.73
N ILE A 116 -13.33 -9.37 -20.97
CA ILE A 116 -14.59 -10.01 -20.56
C ILE A 116 -15.48 -10.32 -21.78
N LYS A 117 -15.48 -9.44 -22.79
CA LYS A 117 -16.23 -9.63 -24.05
C LYS A 117 -15.54 -10.53 -25.05
N LEU A 118 -14.24 -10.77 -24.89
CA LEU A 118 -13.43 -11.52 -25.85
C LEU A 118 -13.98 -12.93 -26.17
N PRO A 119 -14.50 -13.71 -25.19
CA PRO A 119 -15.15 -14.99 -25.50
C PRO A 119 -16.33 -14.88 -26.48
N GLU A 120 -17.04 -13.75 -26.52
CA GLU A 120 -18.16 -13.52 -27.45
C GLU A 120 -17.71 -13.58 -28.91
N LEU A 121 -16.49 -13.14 -29.20
CA LEU A 121 -15.89 -13.21 -30.54
C LEU A 121 -15.59 -14.65 -30.98
N PHE A 122 -15.45 -15.57 -30.03
CA PHE A 122 -15.20 -16.99 -30.28
C PHE A 122 -16.47 -17.83 -30.24
N GLY A 123 -17.65 -17.19 -30.21
CA GLY A 123 -18.95 -17.87 -30.23
C GLY A 123 -19.51 -18.23 -28.86
N TYR A 124 -18.93 -17.74 -27.76
CA TYR A 124 -19.55 -17.87 -26.44
C TYR A 124 -20.66 -16.81 -26.25
N PRO A 125 -21.81 -17.16 -25.66
CA PRO A 125 -22.85 -16.19 -25.38
C PRO A 125 -22.38 -15.14 -24.35
N PRO A 126 -22.87 -13.90 -24.43
CA PRO A 126 -22.53 -12.85 -23.48
C PRO A 126 -22.92 -13.24 -22.05
N LEU A 127 -22.17 -12.76 -21.06
CA LEU A 127 -22.40 -13.01 -19.62
C LEU A 127 -23.86 -12.80 -19.16
N VAL A 128 -24.60 -11.90 -19.82
CA VAL A 128 -25.99 -11.56 -19.48
C VAL A 128 -26.98 -12.65 -19.92
N ASN A 129 -26.66 -13.42 -20.96
CA ASN A 129 -27.50 -14.48 -21.53
C ASN A 129 -26.73 -15.80 -21.65
N VAL A 130 -25.84 -16.07 -20.68
CA VAL A 130 -25.01 -17.26 -20.70
C VAL A 130 -25.83 -18.46 -20.21
N ASP A 131 -25.78 -19.56 -20.96
CA ASP A 131 -26.42 -20.81 -20.57
C ASP A 131 -25.78 -21.39 -19.29
N GLU A 132 -26.55 -22.16 -18.51
CA GLU A 132 -26.07 -22.76 -17.26
C GLU A 132 -24.85 -23.66 -17.45
N GLU A 133 -24.70 -24.26 -18.64
CA GLU A 133 -23.55 -25.10 -19.00
C GLU A 133 -22.25 -24.30 -19.18
N LEU A 134 -22.34 -23.01 -19.51
CA LEU A 134 -21.21 -22.14 -19.80
C LEU A 134 -20.88 -21.19 -18.63
N LEU A 135 -21.78 -21.04 -17.65
CA LEU A 135 -21.51 -20.31 -16.41
C LEU A 135 -20.22 -20.77 -15.69
N PRO A 136 -19.95 -22.09 -15.54
CA PRO A 136 -18.73 -22.56 -14.88
C PRO A 136 -17.45 -22.08 -15.57
N PHE A 137 -17.45 -21.89 -16.90
CA PHE A 137 -16.30 -21.40 -17.64
C PHE A 137 -15.95 -19.96 -17.25
N TYR A 138 -16.94 -19.06 -17.22
CA TYR A 138 -16.73 -17.67 -16.82
C TYR A 138 -16.34 -17.56 -15.36
N PHE A 139 -16.97 -18.35 -14.48
CA PHE A 139 -16.68 -18.34 -13.04
C PHE A 139 -15.23 -18.75 -12.76
N ARG A 140 -14.72 -19.79 -13.44
CA ARG A 140 -13.31 -20.21 -13.34
C ARG A 140 -12.34 -19.17 -13.88
N ASN A 141 -12.68 -18.52 -14.99
CA ASN A 141 -11.75 -17.64 -15.70
C ASN A 141 -11.86 -16.15 -15.29
N MET A 142 -12.79 -15.79 -14.41
CA MET A 142 -13.04 -14.41 -13.98
C MET A 142 -11.75 -13.67 -13.57
N SER A 143 -10.88 -14.35 -12.83
CA SER A 143 -9.61 -13.80 -12.35
C SER A 143 -8.67 -13.38 -13.49
N PHE A 144 -8.69 -14.12 -14.61
CA PHE A 144 -7.86 -13.82 -15.78
C PHE A 144 -8.36 -12.63 -16.60
N PHE A 145 -9.63 -12.23 -16.46
CA PHE A 145 -10.15 -11.07 -17.17
C PHE A 145 -9.76 -9.74 -16.52
N VAL A 146 -9.38 -9.73 -15.23
CA VAL A 146 -9.14 -8.49 -14.49
C VAL A 146 -7.72 -8.44 -13.92
N LEU A 147 -7.28 -9.49 -13.23
CA LEU A 147 -6.02 -9.45 -12.48
C LEU A 147 -4.75 -9.26 -13.34
N PRO A 148 -4.64 -9.78 -14.58
CA PRO A 148 -3.49 -9.48 -15.44
C PRO A 148 -3.33 -7.99 -15.73
N PHE A 149 -4.43 -7.23 -15.83
CA PHE A 149 -4.40 -5.79 -16.08
C PHE A 149 -3.97 -5.00 -14.85
N VAL A 150 -4.42 -5.43 -13.66
CA VAL A 150 -3.94 -4.87 -12.37
C VAL A 150 -2.45 -5.18 -12.16
N ALA A 151 -2.03 -6.41 -12.48
CA ALA A 151 -0.63 -6.82 -12.52
C ALA A 151 0.19 -5.94 -13.46
N ALA A 152 -0.29 -5.70 -14.69
CA ALA A 152 0.38 -4.86 -15.68
C ALA A 152 0.51 -3.42 -15.19
N TYR A 153 -0.53 -2.87 -14.54
CA TYR A 153 -0.48 -1.56 -13.90
C TYR A 153 0.64 -1.48 -12.86
N PHE A 154 0.71 -2.45 -11.93
CA PHE A 154 1.76 -2.45 -10.91
C PHE A 154 3.15 -2.68 -11.52
N ALA A 155 3.28 -3.54 -12.53
CA ALA A 155 4.53 -3.73 -13.24
C ALA A 155 5.03 -2.41 -13.87
N TRP A 156 4.12 -1.63 -14.48
CA TRP A 156 4.43 -0.32 -15.05
C TRP A 156 4.75 0.73 -13.99
N LYS A 157 3.92 0.84 -12.95
CA LYS A 157 4.02 1.85 -11.88
C LYS A 157 5.24 1.61 -10.97
N ARG A 158 5.57 0.36 -10.68
CA ARG A 158 6.74 -0.03 -9.88
C ARG A 158 8.01 -0.22 -10.70
N ARG A 159 7.96 -0.08 -12.04
CA ARG A 159 9.08 -0.31 -12.96
C ARG A 159 9.73 -1.68 -12.70
N LEU A 160 8.90 -2.72 -12.65
CA LEU A 160 9.34 -4.08 -12.37
C LEU A 160 10.38 -4.53 -13.41
N ASP A 161 11.42 -5.21 -12.95
CA ASP A 161 12.48 -5.72 -13.82
C ASP A 161 11.96 -6.82 -14.76
N ARG A 162 12.69 -7.10 -15.84
CA ARG A 162 12.27 -8.10 -16.84
C ARG A 162 12.02 -9.48 -16.23
N VAL A 163 12.80 -9.85 -15.21
CA VAL A 163 12.65 -11.13 -14.52
C VAL A 163 11.37 -11.14 -13.68
N GLY A 164 11.07 -10.06 -12.95
CA GLY A 164 9.81 -9.90 -12.24
C GLY A 164 8.59 -9.99 -13.16
N CYS A 165 8.62 -9.31 -14.30
CA CYS A 165 7.56 -9.39 -15.31
C CYS A 165 7.39 -10.83 -15.85
N LEU A 166 8.50 -11.52 -16.14
CA LEU A 166 8.45 -12.90 -16.65
C LEU A 166 7.94 -13.89 -15.60
N ARG A 167 8.30 -13.73 -14.32
CA ARG A 167 7.75 -14.53 -13.22
C ARG A 167 6.24 -14.32 -13.06
N LEU A 168 5.78 -13.08 -13.17
CA LEU A 168 4.35 -12.76 -13.09
C LEU A 168 3.60 -13.37 -14.26
N ALA A 169 4.08 -13.17 -15.49
CA ALA A 169 3.52 -13.79 -16.69
C ALA A 169 3.47 -15.32 -16.54
N LEU A 170 4.56 -15.95 -16.10
CA LEU A 170 4.62 -17.38 -15.86
C LEU A 170 3.58 -17.85 -14.84
N ALA A 171 3.43 -17.13 -13.71
CA ALA A 171 2.43 -17.48 -12.69
C ALA A 171 1.01 -17.46 -13.25
N PHE A 172 0.65 -16.42 -14.02
CA PHE A 172 -0.64 -16.33 -14.69
C PHE A 172 -0.82 -17.42 -15.75
N SER A 173 0.21 -17.70 -16.57
CA SER A 173 0.16 -18.74 -17.61
C SER A 173 0.00 -20.14 -17.02
N VAL A 174 0.74 -20.48 -15.95
CA VAL A 174 0.62 -21.77 -15.26
C VAL A 174 -0.77 -21.92 -14.65
N ALA A 175 -1.28 -20.88 -13.99
CA ALA A 175 -2.63 -20.91 -13.43
C ALA A 175 -3.69 -21.09 -14.52
N ALA A 176 -3.57 -20.38 -15.65
CA ALA A 176 -4.49 -20.50 -16.77
C ALA A 176 -4.44 -21.91 -17.39
N LEU A 177 -3.25 -22.48 -17.53
CA LEU A 177 -3.07 -23.85 -18.02
C LEU A 177 -3.74 -24.87 -17.09
N VAL A 178 -3.45 -24.80 -15.79
CA VAL A 178 -4.03 -25.71 -14.80
C VAL A 178 -5.56 -25.63 -14.82
N ILE A 179 -6.10 -24.41 -14.80
CA ILE A 179 -7.55 -24.17 -14.76
C ILE A 179 -8.24 -24.58 -16.06
N ASN A 180 -7.57 -24.60 -17.21
CA ASN A 180 -8.21 -24.96 -18.48
C ASN A 180 -7.92 -26.39 -18.96
N VAL A 181 -6.89 -27.05 -18.44
CA VAL A 181 -6.56 -28.47 -18.74
C VAL A 181 -7.22 -29.43 -17.74
N PHE A 182 -7.45 -29.00 -16.50
CA PHE A 182 -8.01 -29.88 -15.48
C PHE A 182 -9.43 -30.35 -15.86
N PRO A 183 -9.71 -31.66 -15.81
CA PRO A 183 -11.02 -32.21 -16.21
C PRO A 183 -12.04 -31.99 -15.09
N PHE A 184 -12.67 -30.82 -15.08
CA PHE A 184 -13.75 -30.52 -14.14
C PHE A 184 -14.99 -31.34 -14.48
N THR A 185 -15.57 -31.99 -13.47
CA THR A 185 -16.84 -32.69 -13.60
C THR A 185 -17.99 -31.69 -13.41
N PRO A 186 -19.09 -31.82 -14.18
CA PRO A 186 -20.36 -31.16 -13.86
C PRO A 186 -20.73 -31.45 -12.40
N ASP A 187 -21.20 -30.43 -11.66
CA ASP A 187 -21.55 -30.49 -10.23
C ASP A 187 -20.41 -30.87 -9.24
N GLY A 188 -19.17 -30.91 -9.71
CA GLY A 188 -18.00 -31.16 -8.86
C GLY A 188 -17.67 -29.98 -7.94
N HIS A 189 -17.45 -30.25 -6.64
CA HIS A 189 -16.99 -29.24 -5.68
C HIS A 189 -15.62 -28.62 -6.04
N THR A 190 -14.81 -29.31 -6.85
CA THR A 190 -13.51 -28.83 -7.33
C THR A 190 -13.63 -27.55 -8.16
N THR A 191 -14.73 -27.37 -8.91
CA THR A 191 -14.99 -26.16 -9.70
C THR A 191 -15.16 -24.94 -8.79
N VAL A 192 -16.00 -25.05 -7.76
CA VAL A 192 -16.25 -23.97 -6.79
C VAL A 192 -14.98 -23.68 -6.01
N LEU A 193 -14.27 -24.72 -5.57
CA LEU A 193 -13.03 -24.57 -4.83
C LEU A 193 -11.97 -23.83 -5.66
N ALA A 194 -11.75 -24.26 -6.91
CA ALA A 194 -10.81 -23.62 -7.81
C ALA A 194 -11.18 -22.16 -8.09
N ALA A 195 -12.46 -21.88 -8.36
CA ALA A 195 -12.93 -20.53 -8.63
C ALA A 195 -12.78 -19.57 -7.43
N LEU A 196 -12.88 -20.07 -6.19
CA LEU A 196 -12.64 -19.27 -4.98
C LEU A 196 -11.15 -19.08 -4.68
N HIS A 197 -10.33 -20.11 -4.87
CA HIS A 197 -8.92 -20.06 -4.50
C HIS A 197 -8.04 -19.37 -5.55
N LEU A 198 -8.40 -19.47 -6.82
CA LEU A 198 -7.68 -18.84 -7.93
C LEU A 198 -7.51 -17.32 -7.78
N PRO A 199 -8.56 -16.52 -7.50
CA PRO A 199 -8.40 -15.08 -7.32
C PRO A 199 -7.47 -14.76 -6.15
N ILE A 200 -7.56 -15.52 -5.06
CA ILE A 200 -6.70 -15.33 -3.88
C ILE A 200 -5.24 -15.63 -4.23
N ALA A 201 -4.98 -16.77 -4.89
CA ALA A 201 -3.63 -17.17 -5.29
C ALA A 201 -3.00 -16.18 -6.28
N LEU A 202 -3.75 -15.72 -7.29
CA LEU A 202 -3.28 -14.73 -8.25
C LEU A 202 -3.10 -13.36 -7.60
N TRP A 203 -3.95 -12.99 -6.64
CA TRP A 203 -3.77 -11.76 -5.87
C TRP A 203 -2.47 -11.76 -5.07
N LEU A 204 -2.07 -12.89 -4.50
CA LEU A 204 -0.76 -13.02 -3.85
C LEU A 204 0.39 -12.81 -4.86
N ALA A 205 0.28 -13.38 -6.07
CA ALA A 205 1.27 -13.16 -7.12
C ALA A 205 1.37 -11.68 -7.53
N VAL A 206 0.23 -10.99 -7.65
CA VAL A 206 0.15 -9.53 -7.85
C VAL A 206 0.78 -8.78 -6.69
N GLY A 207 0.57 -9.22 -5.45
CA GLY A 207 1.17 -8.66 -4.23
C GLY A 207 2.70 -8.72 -4.24
N VAL A 208 3.29 -9.80 -4.77
CA VAL A 208 4.74 -9.90 -4.98
C VAL A 208 5.22 -8.85 -5.99
N ALA A 209 4.46 -8.62 -7.06
CA ALA A 209 4.76 -7.56 -8.03
C ALA A 209 4.64 -6.15 -7.41
N TYR A 210 3.66 -5.95 -6.51
CA TYR A 210 3.50 -4.71 -5.77
C TYR A 210 4.67 -4.42 -4.82
N ALA A 211 5.20 -5.44 -4.15
CA ALA A 211 6.34 -5.34 -3.24
C ALA A 211 7.68 -5.02 -3.94
N GLY A 212 7.73 -5.13 -5.29
CA GLY A 212 8.78 -4.52 -6.12
C GLY A 212 10.21 -5.03 -5.86
N GLY A 213 10.40 -6.34 -5.61
CA GLY A 213 11.73 -6.96 -5.47
C GLY A 213 12.54 -6.58 -4.21
N ARG A 214 12.22 -5.46 -3.57
CA ARG A 214 12.93 -4.88 -2.41
C ARG A 214 12.79 -5.67 -1.11
N TRP A 215 11.99 -6.73 -1.09
CA TRP A 215 11.93 -7.63 0.08
C TRP A 215 13.24 -8.41 0.27
N ARG A 216 14.08 -8.56 -0.78
CA ARG A 216 15.38 -9.22 -0.66
C ARG A 216 16.56 -8.32 -0.28
N ASP A 217 16.38 -6.99 -0.29
CA ASP A 217 17.46 -6.04 0.02
C ASP A 217 17.48 -5.60 1.50
N GLY A 218 16.73 -6.30 2.36
CA GLY A 218 16.81 -6.16 3.82
C GLY A 218 17.97 -6.94 4.46
N GLY A 219 19.05 -7.20 3.73
CA GLY A 219 20.27 -7.85 4.21
C GLY A 219 21.33 -6.79 4.47
N GLY A 220 21.57 -6.50 5.75
CA GLY A 220 22.28 -5.31 6.19
C GLY A 220 23.72 -5.13 5.73
N ARG A 221 24.14 -3.88 5.80
CA ARG A 221 25.49 -3.42 6.14
C ARG A 221 25.37 -2.06 6.81
#